data_AF-E6LXQ8-F1
#
_entry.id   AF-E6LXQ8-F1
#
_cell.length_a   1.000
_cell.length_b   1.000
_cell.length_c   1.000
_cell.angle_alpha   90.00
_cell.angle_beta   90.00
_cell.angle_gamma   90.00
#
_symmetry.space_group_name_H-M   'P 1'
#
loop_
_entity.id
_entity.type
_entity.pdbx_description
1 polymer ?
#
loop_
_entity_poly.entity_id
_entity_poly.type
_entity_poly.pdbx_seq_one_letter_code
_entity_poly.pdbx_strand_id
1 'polypeptide(L)'
;MDNNSINCSNIRELPEPSFLSCLKKEGHVLIYDAKVQCFSIEGNIDDKILQEWALHIRRHYVRDDELTDYVHVYEIDAKKHLREDCIPDIPQIRSGDFAEIIISDLIQFIEGYEVPRYKQHGREDKNKSEHGTDVIAYKVTNGSEANNNDELLAVEVKSRSSSPNLKGAIADAARDSLKDRSRIAMTLAYYANRALAAHDTRTSTELKRFLHASEHPFKETFAIGAVVGIKDAEHSLRDKSASDLSINHGQRVFIIHRTRLMDLIHSIYNRCVS
;
A
#
# COMPACT_ATOMS: atom_id res chain seq x y z
N MET A 1 -9.92 -18.62 -14.34
CA MET A 1 -9.02 -17.67 -13.68
C MET A 1 -7.84 -18.51 -13.25
N ASP A 2 -6.72 -18.38 -13.95
CA ASP A 2 -5.52 -19.14 -13.61
C ASP A 2 -5.12 -18.77 -12.20
N ASN A 3 -5.40 -19.69 -11.29
CA ASN A 3 -5.30 -19.49 -9.85
C ASN A 3 -3.83 -19.66 -9.48
N ASN A 4 -3.00 -18.68 -9.85
CA ASN A 4 -1.61 -18.65 -9.41
C ASN A 4 -1.62 -18.40 -7.90
N SER A 5 -1.60 -19.49 -7.16
CA SER A 5 -1.39 -19.51 -5.71
C SER A 5 -0.15 -18.68 -5.38
N ILE A 6 -0.29 -17.75 -4.44
CA ILE A 6 0.84 -16.96 -3.96
C ILE A 6 1.63 -17.79 -2.97
N ASN A 7 2.91 -17.96 -3.26
CA ASN A 7 3.87 -18.74 -2.49
C ASN A 7 5.19 -17.97 -2.31
N CYS A 8 6.15 -18.59 -1.64
CA CYS A 8 7.46 -17.99 -1.36
C CYS A 8 8.18 -17.44 -2.61
N SER A 9 7.97 -18.06 -3.79
CA SER A 9 8.68 -17.69 -5.02
C SER A 9 8.04 -16.52 -5.78
N ASN A 10 6.81 -16.12 -5.44
CA ASN A 10 6.05 -15.12 -6.20
C ASN A 10 5.26 -14.13 -5.32
N ILE A 11 5.65 -13.93 -4.06
CA ILE A 11 5.01 -12.94 -3.17
C ILE A 11 5.03 -11.51 -3.74
N ARG A 12 6.01 -11.19 -4.59
CA ARG A 12 6.08 -9.93 -5.34
C ARG A 12 5.11 -9.84 -6.53
N GLU A 13 4.64 -10.98 -7.03
CA GLU A 13 3.85 -11.11 -8.27
C GLU A 13 2.37 -11.28 -7.96
N LEU A 14 1.84 -10.47 -7.03
CA LEU A 14 0.40 -10.44 -6.80
C LEU A 14 -0.31 -10.15 -8.14
N PRO A 15 -1.37 -10.91 -8.47
CA PRO A 15 -2.13 -10.66 -9.69
C PRO A 15 -2.72 -9.26 -9.65
N GLU A 16 -2.84 -8.62 -10.81
CA GLU A 16 -3.49 -7.33 -10.93
C GLU A 16 -4.93 -7.41 -10.36
N PRO A 17 -5.26 -6.63 -9.33
CA PRO A 17 -6.51 -6.80 -8.63
C PRO A 17 -7.69 -6.22 -9.42
N SER A 18 -8.78 -6.99 -9.52
CA SER A 18 -9.93 -6.62 -10.35
C SER A 18 -10.63 -5.33 -9.92
N PHE A 19 -10.48 -4.92 -8.66
CA PHE A 19 -11.03 -3.65 -8.16
C PHE A 19 -10.42 -2.43 -8.86
N LEU A 20 -9.25 -2.53 -9.51
CA LEU A 20 -8.67 -1.40 -10.26
C LEU A 20 -9.60 -0.89 -11.35
N SER A 21 -10.44 -1.75 -11.91
CA SER A 21 -11.51 -1.36 -12.85
C SER A 21 -12.56 -0.42 -12.24
N CYS A 22 -12.66 -0.37 -10.91
CA CYS A 22 -13.53 0.52 -10.15
C CYS A 22 -12.88 1.87 -9.85
N LEU A 23 -11.57 2.04 -10.10
CA LEU A 23 -10.88 3.30 -9.92
C LEU A 23 -11.08 4.19 -11.15
N LYS A 24 -11.67 5.35 -10.95
CA LYS A 24 -11.83 6.35 -12.00
C LYS A 24 -10.93 7.55 -11.71
N LYS A 25 -10.04 7.83 -12.65
CA LYS A 25 -9.12 8.97 -12.54
C LYS A 25 -9.87 10.30 -12.68
N GLU A 26 -9.64 11.20 -11.75
CA GLU A 26 -10.20 12.56 -11.72
C GLU A 26 -9.11 13.59 -12.02
N GLY A 27 -8.81 13.79 -13.30
CA GLY A 27 -7.74 14.71 -13.74
C GLY A 27 -8.01 16.20 -13.50
N HIS A 28 -9.21 16.56 -13.06
CA HIS A 28 -9.62 17.93 -12.76
C HIS A 28 -9.37 18.33 -11.30
N VAL A 29 -9.08 17.36 -10.41
CA VAL A 29 -8.75 17.65 -9.01
C VAL A 29 -7.32 18.16 -8.93
N LEU A 30 -7.17 19.42 -8.50
CA LEU A 30 -5.89 20.12 -8.51
C LEU A 30 -5.53 20.65 -7.12
N ILE A 31 -4.22 20.72 -6.88
CA ILE A 31 -3.61 21.51 -5.81
C ILE A 31 -2.54 22.35 -6.51
N TYR A 32 -2.59 23.68 -6.38
CA TYR A 32 -1.62 24.56 -7.03
C TYR A 32 -0.19 24.23 -6.56
N ASP A 33 0.76 24.23 -7.48
CA ASP A 33 2.17 23.90 -7.24
C ASP A 33 2.48 22.48 -6.75
N ALA A 34 1.54 21.52 -6.89
CA ALA A 34 1.73 20.13 -6.55
C ALA A 34 1.35 19.18 -7.70
N LYS A 35 2.02 18.03 -7.79
CA LYS A 35 1.65 16.95 -8.72
C LYS A 35 0.62 16.04 -8.07
N VAL A 36 -0.63 16.13 -8.52
CA VAL A 36 -1.76 15.38 -7.96
C VAL A 36 -2.20 14.28 -8.91
N GLN A 37 -2.49 13.10 -8.34
CA GLN A 37 -3.27 12.06 -8.98
C GLN A 37 -4.44 11.70 -8.07
N CYS A 38 -5.65 11.99 -8.52
CA CYS A 38 -6.88 11.71 -7.79
C CYS A 38 -7.67 10.61 -8.47
N PHE A 39 -8.24 9.70 -7.68
CA PHE A 39 -9.12 8.64 -8.12
C PHE A 39 -10.34 8.54 -7.20
N SER A 40 -11.51 8.38 -7.80
CA SER A 40 -12.71 7.97 -7.08
C SER A 40 -12.89 6.46 -7.20
N ILE A 41 -13.34 5.80 -6.12
CA ILE A 41 -13.80 4.40 -6.18
C ILE A 41 -15.27 4.44 -6.61
N GLU A 42 -15.55 4.24 -7.89
CA GLU A 42 -16.88 4.27 -8.49
C GLU A 42 -17.33 2.87 -8.94
N GLY A 43 -18.57 2.78 -9.46
CA GLY A 43 -19.09 1.56 -10.08
C GLY A 43 -19.87 0.61 -9.17
N ASN A 44 -20.49 -0.39 -9.80
CA ASN A 44 -21.19 -1.47 -9.11
C ASN A 44 -20.15 -2.47 -8.59
N ILE A 45 -19.75 -2.31 -7.33
CA ILE A 45 -18.89 -3.28 -6.66
C ILE A 45 -19.78 -4.46 -6.25
N ASP A 46 -19.88 -5.45 -7.15
CA ASP A 46 -20.64 -6.66 -6.90
C ASP A 46 -19.91 -7.63 -5.95
N ASP A 47 -20.59 -8.72 -5.60
CA ASP A 47 -20.02 -9.70 -4.67
C ASP A 47 -18.75 -10.36 -5.22
N LYS A 48 -18.66 -10.55 -6.54
CA LYS A 48 -17.47 -11.16 -7.16
C LYS A 48 -16.25 -10.27 -6.97
N ILE A 49 -16.36 -8.97 -7.26
CA ILE A 49 -15.27 -8.00 -7.04
C ILE A 49 -14.90 -7.94 -5.56
N LEU A 50 -15.89 -7.94 -4.65
CA LEU A 50 -15.62 -7.94 -3.22
C LEU A 50 -14.84 -9.18 -2.76
N GLN A 51 -15.15 -10.36 -3.31
CA GLN A 51 -14.45 -11.60 -2.98
C GLN A 51 -13.02 -11.63 -3.54
N GLU A 52 -12.84 -11.21 -4.79
CA GLU A 52 -11.51 -11.10 -5.39
C GLU A 52 -10.64 -10.06 -4.66
N TRP A 53 -11.24 -8.94 -4.25
CA TRP A 53 -10.56 -7.93 -3.46
C TRP A 53 -10.22 -8.42 -2.05
N ALA A 54 -11.11 -9.19 -1.41
CA ALA A 54 -10.83 -9.80 -0.11
C ALA A 54 -9.67 -10.81 -0.19
N LEU A 55 -9.64 -11.66 -1.23
CA LEU A 55 -8.53 -12.57 -1.47
C LEU A 55 -7.21 -11.80 -1.68
N HIS A 56 -7.23 -10.73 -2.48
CA HIS A 56 -6.09 -9.85 -2.68
C HIS A 56 -5.60 -9.26 -1.36
N ILE A 57 -6.49 -8.68 -0.54
CA ILE A 57 -6.13 -8.13 0.78
C ILE A 57 -5.55 -9.21 1.69
N ARG A 58 -6.18 -10.38 1.78
CA ARG A 58 -5.71 -11.50 2.62
C ARG A 58 -4.28 -11.92 2.26
N ARG A 59 -3.92 -11.87 0.97
CA ARG A 59 -2.58 -12.19 0.45
C ARG A 59 -1.48 -11.23 0.93
N HIS A 60 -1.81 -10.04 1.43
CA HIS A 60 -0.82 -9.15 2.08
C HIS A 60 -0.49 -9.59 3.51
N TYR A 61 -1.38 -10.33 4.19
CA TYR A 61 -1.18 -10.76 5.58
C TYR A 61 -0.52 -12.14 5.68
N VAL A 62 -0.92 -13.08 4.83
CA VAL A 62 -0.44 -14.45 4.81
C VAL A 62 -0.46 -14.98 3.38
N ARG A 63 0.53 -15.77 2.95
CA ARG A 63 0.53 -16.37 1.60
C ARG A 63 -0.43 -17.55 1.50
N ASP A 64 -0.69 -18.04 0.29
CA ASP A 64 -1.60 -19.19 0.10
C ASP A 64 -0.94 -20.49 0.56
N ASP A 65 0.36 -20.66 0.28
CA ASP A 65 1.16 -21.79 0.75
C ASP A 65 1.25 -21.84 2.28
N GLU A 66 1.60 -20.72 2.92
CA GLU A 66 1.69 -20.61 4.38
C GLU A 66 0.39 -20.97 5.08
N LEU A 67 -0.74 -20.46 4.57
CA LEU A 67 -2.06 -20.77 5.13
C LEU A 67 -2.37 -22.27 4.97
N THR A 68 -2.06 -22.85 3.81
CA THR A 68 -2.28 -24.27 3.53
C THR A 68 -1.44 -25.15 4.46
N ASP A 69 -0.15 -24.84 4.59
CA ASP A 69 0.78 -25.58 5.45
C ASP A 69 0.39 -25.47 6.92
N TYR A 70 0.02 -24.28 7.41
CA TYR A 70 -0.39 -24.06 8.79
C TYR A 70 -1.64 -24.89 9.13
N VAL A 71 -2.67 -24.81 8.27
CA VAL A 71 -3.92 -25.57 8.44
C VAL A 71 -3.65 -27.08 8.45
N HIS A 72 -2.76 -27.55 7.58
CA HIS A 72 -2.41 -28.97 7.51
C HIS A 72 -1.63 -29.44 8.74
N VAL A 73 -0.59 -28.71 9.14
CA VAL A 73 0.31 -29.09 10.24
C VAL A 73 -0.38 -29.03 11.60
N TYR A 74 -1.19 -28.00 11.84
CA TYR A 74 -1.83 -27.78 13.13
C TYR A 74 -3.27 -28.31 13.20
N GLU A 75 -3.79 -28.87 12.09
CA GLU A 75 -5.15 -29.42 11.99
C GLU A 75 -6.24 -28.41 12.42
N ILE A 76 -6.04 -27.13 12.11
CA ILE A 76 -6.99 -26.06 12.45
C ILE A 76 -7.76 -25.57 11.23
N ASP A 77 -8.97 -25.06 11.46
CA ASP A 77 -9.77 -24.44 10.41
C ASP A 77 -9.11 -23.14 9.89
N ALA A 78 -9.04 -23.00 8.56
CA ALA A 78 -8.43 -21.84 7.91
C ALA A 78 -9.10 -20.52 8.29
N LYS A 79 -10.44 -20.50 8.41
CA LYS A 79 -11.19 -19.28 8.77
C LYS A 79 -10.92 -18.89 10.20
N LYS A 80 -10.78 -19.87 11.09
CA LYS A 80 -10.36 -19.65 12.47
C LYS A 80 -8.98 -19.00 12.53
N HIS A 81 -7.98 -19.57 11.85
CA HIS A 81 -6.62 -19.01 11.82
C HIS A 81 -6.60 -17.58 11.27
N LEU A 82 -7.24 -17.34 10.13
CA LEU A 82 -7.31 -16.02 9.50
C LEU A 82 -7.96 -14.99 10.43
N ARG A 83 -9.03 -15.39 11.13
CA ARG A 83 -9.76 -14.50 12.05
C ARG A 83 -8.99 -14.22 13.33
N GLU A 84 -8.38 -15.24 13.93
CA GLU A 84 -7.76 -15.14 15.25
C GLU A 84 -6.36 -14.53 15.16
N ASP A 85 -5.59 -14.88 14.12
CA ASP A 85 -4.14 -14.63 14.09
C ASP A 85 -3.66 -13.74 12.94
N CYS A 86 -4.30 -13.74 11.77
CA CYS A 86 -3.74 -13.07 10.59
C CYS A 86 -4.40 -11.71 10.27
N ILE A 87 -5.73 -11.66 10.22
CA ILE A 87 -6.47 -10.51 9.70
C ILE A 87 -6.88 -9.59 10.85
N PRO A 88 -6.52 -8.29 10.83
CA PRO A 88 -6.89 -7.36 11.89
C PRO A 88 -8.40 -7.31 12.10
N ASP A 89 -8.81 -7.05 13.33
CA ASP A 89 -10.22 -6.83 13.70
C ASP A 89 -10.49 -5.45 14.29
N ILE A 90 -9.44 -4.68 14.60
CA ILE A 90 -9.57 -3.27 15.00
C ILE A 90 -9.85 -2.40 13.76
N PRO A 91 -10.98 -1.66 13.72
CA PRO A 91 -11.37 -0.84 12.57
C PRO A 91 -10.30 0.16 12.11
N GLN A 92 -9.58 0.78 13.04
CA GLN A 92 -8.53 1.74 12.76
C GLN A 92 -7.34 1.09 12.04
N ILE A 93 -6.97 -0.13 12.44
CA ILE A 93 -5.89 -0.90 11.80
C ILE A 93 -6.31 -1.32 10.41
N ARG A 94 -7.51 -1.92 10.25
CA ARG A 94 -8.08 -2.26 8.94
C ARG A 94 -8.08 -1.07 7.97
N SER A 95 -8.47 0.10 8.47
CA SER A 95 -8.55 1.31 7.67
C SER A 95 -7.17 1.85 7.26
N GLY A 96 -6.18 1.73 8.13
CA GLY A 96 -4.79 2.05 7.84
C GLY A 96 -4.21 1.10 6.80
N ASP A 97 -4.25 -0.20 7.07
CA ASP A 97 -3.72 -1.23 6.17
C ASP A 97 -4.42 -1.21 4.80
N PHE A 98 -5.74 -1.02 4.76
CA PHE A 98 -6.46 -0.84 3.50
C PHE A 98 -5.90 0.32 2.68
N ALA A 99 -5.62 1.46 3.33
CA ALA A 99 -5.10 2.64 2.67
C ALA A 99 -3.67 2.42 2.15
N GLU A 100 -2.81 1.76 2.92
CA GLU A 100 -1.47 1.40 2.49
C GLU A 100 -1.49 0.44 1.29
N ILE A 101 -2.32 -0.60 1.35
CA ILE A 101 -2.45 -1.61 0.29
C ILE A 101 -2.96 -0.98 -1.01
N ILE A 102 -4.05 -0.20 -0.95
CA ILE A 102 -4.63 0.37 -2.18
C ILE A 102 -3.73 1.44 -2.83
N ILE A 103 -2.99 2.22 -2.02
CA ILE A 103 -1.97 3.15 -2.54
C ILE A 103 -0.80 2.38 -3.16
N SER A 104 -0.38 1.29 -2.54
CA SER A 104 0.65 0.39 -3.08
C SER A 104 0.20 -0.22 -4.42
N ASP A 105 -1.07 -0.62 -4.55
CA ASP A 105 -1.63 -1.16 -5.80
C ASP A 105 -1.69 -0.09 -6.89
N LEU A 106 -2.10 1.13 -6.56
CA LEU A 106 -2.05 2.27 -7.48
C LEU A 106 -0.60 2.51 -7.99
N ILE A 107 0.37 2.51 -7.09
CA ILE A 107 1.78 2.73 -7.43
C ILE A 107 2.34 1.59 -8.28
N GLN A 108 1.95 0.34 -7.99
CA GLN A 108 2.42 -0.81 -8.74
C GLN A 108 1.81 -0.88 -10.14
N PHE A 109 0.49 -0.95 -10.21
CA PHE A 109 -0.21 -1.32 -11.44
C PHE A 109 -0.52 -0.13 -12.35
N ILE A 110 -0.54 1.10 -11.82
CA ILE A 110 -0.82 2.31 -12.61
C ILE A 110 0.47 3.12 -12.83
N GLU A 111 1.31 3.28 -11.82
CA GLU A 111 2.57 4.04 -11.94
C GLU A 111 3.77 3.20 -12.38
N GLY A 112 3.64 1.87 -12.39
CA GLY A 112 4.63 0.93 -12.89
C GLY A 112 5.87 0.79 -12.01
N TYR A 113 5.75 1.05 -10.70
CA TYR A 113 6.82 0.73 -9.74
C TYR A 113 6.72 -0.72 -9.28
N GLU A 114 7.83 -1.29 -8.85
CA GLU A 114 7.81 -2.50 -8.03
C GLU A 114 7.47 -2.12 -6.59
N VAL A 115 6.63 -2.92 -5.92
CA VAL A 115 6.22 -2.69 -4.52
C VAL A 115 6.39 -3.96 -3.68
N PRO A 116 7.37 -4.01 -2.75
CA PRO A 116 7.55 -5.15 -1.85
C PRO A 116 6.38 -5.29 -0.86
N ARG A 117 5.80 -6.49 -0.75
CA ARG A 117 4.57 -6.75 0.04
C ARG A 117 4.86 -7.44 1.38
N TYR A 118 5.74 -6.85 2.18
CA TYR A 118 6.17 -7.42 3.46
C TYR A 118 5.66 -6.67 4.71
N LYS A 119 4.94 -5.55 4.56
CA LYS A 119 4.51 -4.72 5.72
C LYS A 119 3.45 -5.37 6.60
N GLN A 120 2.45 -5.97 5.98
CA GLN A 120 1.38 -6.70 6.66
C GLN A 120 1.71 -8.18 6.89
N HIS A 121 2.62 -8.72 6.07
CA HIS A 121 2.89 -10.14 6.00
C HIS A 121 3.47 -10.65 7.32
N GLY A 122 2.83 -11.67 7.91
CA GLY A 122 3.32 -12.38 9.08
C GLY A 122 3.54 -11.54 10.34
N ARG A 123 2.72 -10.49 10.56
CA ARG A 123 2.76 -9.70 11.80
C ARG A 123 2.52 -10.60 13.02
N GLU A 124 3.32 -10.42 14.07
CA GLU A 124 3.15 -11.14 15.34
C GLU A 124 1.84 -10.75 16.04
N ASP A 125 1.48 -9.46 15.99
CA ASP A 125 0.19 -8.94 16.44
C ASP A 125 -0.55 -8.37 15.24
N LYS A 126 -1.60 -9.06 14.79
CA LYS A 126 -2.46 -8.64 13.68
C LYS A 126 -3.01 -7.22 13.83
N ASN A 127 -3.12 -6.72 15.07
CA ASN A 127 -3.69 -5.41 15.41
C ASN A 127 -2.64 -4.35 15.73
N LYS A 128 -1.35 -4.62 15.47
CA LYS A 128 -0.28 -3.64 15.62
C LYS A 128 0.35 -3.33 14.27
N SER A 129 0.31 -2.05 13.87
CA SER A 129 1.01 -1.61 12.67
C SER A 129 2.52 -1.63 12.90
N GLU A 130 3.26 -2.13 11.90
CA GLU A 130 4.72 -2.17 11.92
C GLU A 130 5.30 -0.75 11.80
N HIS A 131 6.41 -0.50 12.48
CA HIS A 131 7.08 0.80 12.40
C HIS A 131 7.82 0.96 11.06
N GLY A 132 8.07 2.22 10.67
CA GLY A 132 8.80 2.53 9.43
C GLY A 132 7.93 3.29 8.43
N THR A 133 8.35 3.32 7.17
CA THR A 133 7.65 4.03 6.08
C THR A 133 6.39 3.27 5.66
N ASP A 134 5.32 3.99 5.28
CA ASP A 134 4.05 3.36 4.93
C ASP A 134 4.10 2.54 3.65
N VAL A 135 4.59 3.13 2.58
CA VAL A 135 4.85 2.42 1.32
C VAL A 135 6.25 2.77 0.83
N ILE A 136 6.99 1.73 0.44
CA ILE A 136 8.21 1.86 -0.35
C ILE A 136 7.93 1.24 -1.70
N ALA A 137 8.32 1.94 -2.76
CA ALA A 137 8.24 1.45 -4.12
C ALA A 137 9.50 1.84 -4.88
N TYR A 138 9.88 1.08 -5.90
CA TYR A 138 11.11 1.36 -6.63
C TYR A 138 11.04 1.02 -8.12
N LYS A 139 11.92 1.65 -8.91
CA LYS A 139 12.20 1.27 -10.29
C LYS A 139 13.70 1.04 -10.41
N VAL A 140 14.07 -0.14 -10.90
CA VAL A 140 15.45 -0.46 -11.29
C VAL A 140 15.56 -0.36 -12.80
N THR A 141 16.53 0.42 -13.28
CA THR A 141 16.75 0.67 -14.70
C THR A 141 17.62 -0.40 -15.36
N ASN A 142 18.48 -1.05 -14.56
CA ASN A 142 19.28 -2.20 -14.97
C ASN A 142 19.12 -3.33 -13.94
N GLY A 143 18.68 -4.51 -14.37
CA GLY A 143 18.47 -5.66 -13.50
C GLY A 143 19.73 -6.23 -12.83
N SER A 144 20.93 -5.95 -13.37
CA SER A 144 22.19 -6.53 -12.85
C SER A 144 22.97 -5.60 -11.92
N GLU A 145 22.89 -4.28 -12.10
CA GLU A 145 23.74 -3.31 -11.39
C GLU A 145 22.95 -2.08 -10.93
N ALA A 146 23.39 -1.48 -9.82
CA ALA A 146 22.82 -0.24 -9.32
C ALA A 146 23.08 0.92 -10.29
N ASN A 147 22.12 1.85 -10.39
CA ASN A 147 22.21 2.96 -11.33
C ASN A 147 21.66 4.27 -10.74
N ASN A 148 22.28 5.39 -11.12
CA ASN A 148 21.85 6.73 -10.69
C ASN A 148 20.44 7.13 -11.19
N ASN A 149 19.90 6.37 -12.16
CA ASN A 149 18.54 6.52 -12.64
C ASN A 149 17.54 5.58 -11.98
N ASP A 150 17.98 4.67 -11.10
CA ASP A 150 17.07 3.92 -10.24
C ASP A 150 16.28 4.92 -9.38
N GLU A 151 15.01 4.62 -9.15
CA GLU A 151 14.09 5.48 -8.41
C GLU A 151 13.63 4.77 -7.14
N LEU A 152 13.67 5.49 -6.02
CA LEU A 152 13.03 5.10 -4.77
C LEU A 152 11.92 6.08 -4.46
N LEU A 153 10.71 5.55 -4.27
CA LEU A 153 9.53 6.30 -3.87
C LEU A 153 9.15 5.90 -2.45
N ALA A 154 9.18 6.86 -1.53
CA ALA A 154 8.71 6.70 -0.16
C ALA A 154 7.39 7.45 0.02
N VAL A 155 6.36 6.77 0.52
CA VAL A 155 5.02 7.35 0.67
C VAL A 155 4.59 7.26 2.12
N GLU A 156 4.14 8.39 2.66
CA GLU A 156 3.40 8.44 3.92
C GLU A 156 1.90 8.44 3.60
N VAL A 157 1.13 7.54 4.23
CA VAL A 157 -0.27 7.29 3.89
C VAL A 157 -1.17 7.63 5.08
N LYS A 158 -2.20 8.44 4.85
CA LYS A 158 -3.22 8.75 5.87
C LYS A 158 -4.60 8.33 5.43
N SER A 159 -5.24 7.52 6.28
CA SER A 159 -6.62 7.08 6.13
C SER A 159 -7.57 7.95 6.96
N ARG A 160 -8.69 8.37 6.35
CA ARG A 160 -9.80 9.11 7.00
C ARG A 160 -11.14 8.57 6.50
N SER A 161 -11.42 7.31 6.82
CA SER A 161 -12.61 6.57 6.38
C SER A 161 -13.89 6.93 7.15
N SER A 162 -13.79 7.11 8.48
CA SER A 162 -14.95 7.38 9.37
C SER A 162 -15.11 8.85 9.76
N SER A 163 -14.03 9.63 9.75
CA SER A 163 -14.03 11.08 10.03
C SER A 163 -13.38 11.81 8.86
N PRO A 164 -14.13 12.02 7.75
CA PRO A 164 -13.54 12.46 6.50
C PRO A 164 -12.97 13.88 6.59
N ASN A 165 -11.67 14.02 6.39
CA ASN A 165 -10.98 15.30 6.30
C ASN A 165 -9.79 15.16 5.35
N LEU A 166 -10.01 15.40 4.05
CA LEU A 166 -8.98 15.23 3.03
C LEU A 166 -7.81 16.20 3.22
N LYS A 167 -8.09 17.48 3.47
CA LYS A 167 -7.05 18.49 3.71
C LYS A 167 -6.16 18.11 4.90
N GLY A 168 -6.78 17.68 6.00
CA GLY A 168 -6.07 17.19 7.17
C GLY A 168 -5.22 15.97 6.86
N ALA A 169 -5.77 14.98 6.15
CA ALA A 169 -5.02 13.78 5.76
C ALA A 169 -3.74 14.13 4.96
N ILE A 170 -3.86 15.01 3.97
CA ILE A 170 -2.73 15.46 3.15
C ILE A 170 -1.73 16.24 4.00
N ALA A 171 -2.18 17.20 4.80
CA ALA A 171 -1.29 18.03 5.62
C ALA A 171 -0.58 17.25 6.74
N ASP A 172 -1.24 16.25 7.32
CA ASP A 172 -0.63 15.34 8.29
C ASP A 172 0.46 14.49 7.61
N ALA A 173 0.14 13.86 6.47
CA ALA A 173 1.10 13.07 5.70
C ALA A 173 2.31 13.89 5.24
N ALA A 174 2.08 15.10 4.75
CA ALA A 174 3.14 15.97 4.25
C ALA A 174 4.16 16.33 5.35
N ARG A 175 3.66 16.64 6.57
CA ARG A 175 4.50 16.96 7.73
C ARG A 175 5.30 15.77 8.26
N ASP A 176 4.75 14.56 8.14
CA ASP A 176 5.39 13.33 8.61
C ASP A 176 6.42 12.80 7.59
N SER A 177 6.13 12.92 6.28
CA SER A 177 6.96 12.37 5.20
C SER A 177 8.42 12.86 5.16
N LEU A 178 8.71 14.08 5.64
CA LEU A 178 10.05 14.66 5.61
C LEU A 178 11.00 14.13 6.69
N LYS A 179 10.48 13.55 7.77
CA LYS A 179 11.26 13.41 9.01
C LYS A 179 12.17 12.19 9.08
N ASP A 180 12.25 11.41 8.00
CA ASP A 180 12.35 9.97 8.23
C ASP A 180 13.19 9.15 7.23
N ARG A 181 14.31 9.71 6.77
CA ARG A 181 15.33 8.90 6.05
C ARG A 181 15.81 7.68 6.84
N SER A 182 15.90 7.79 8.16
CA SER A 182 16.19 6.64 9.03
C SER A 182 15.07 5.59 8.98
N ARG A 183 13.79 6.00 9.03
CA ARG A 183 12.64 5.08 8.86
C ARG A 183 12.62 4.44 7.48
N ILE A 184 13.01 5.15 6.42
CA ILE A 184 13.18 4.55 5.08
C ILE A 184 14.24 3.47 5.10
N ALA A 185 15.44 3.77 5.63
CA ALA A 185 16.53 2.79 5.71
C ALA A 185 16.14 1.56 6.56
N MET A 186 15.44 1.77 7.68
CA MET A 186 14.91 0.69 8.51
C MET A 186 13.90 -0.18 7.75
N THR A 187 12.95 0.42 7.04
CA THR A 187 11.96 -0.31 6.23
C THR A 187 12.61 -1.07 5.09
N LEU A 188 13.57 -0.47 4.38
CA LEU A 188 14.34 -1.14 3.33
C LEU A 188 15.08 -2.37 3.87
N ALA A 189 15.77 -2.23 5.02
CA ALA A 189 16.50 -3.32 5.64
C ALA A 189 15.56 -4.44 6.11
N TYR A 190 14.44 -4.06 6.73
CA TYR A 190 13.39 -4.98 7.14
C TYR A 190 12.86 -5.77 5.94
N TYR A 191 12.44 -5.11 4.87
CA TYR A 191 11.94 -5.79 3.67
C TYR A 191 13.00 -6.64 2.98
N ALA A 192 14.24 -6.18 2.88
CA ALA A 192 15.32 -6.97 2.27
C ALA A 192 15.57 -8.28 3.04
N ASN A 193 15.53 -8.23 4.39
CA ASN A 193 15.66 -9.40 5.25
C ASN A 193 14.46 -10.34 5.15
N ARG A 194 13.23 -9.79 5.14
CA ARG A 194 11.99 -10.58 4.97
C ARG A 194 11.97 -11.28 3.61
N ALA A 195 12.37 -10.57 2.55
CA ALA A 195 12.50 -11.12 1.20
C ALA A 195 13.53 -12.24 1.14
N LEU A 196 14.71 -12.06 1.76
CA LEU A 196 15.73 -13.10 1.82
C LEU A 196 15.23 -14.34 2.56
N ALA A 197 14.58 -14.16 3.71
CA ALA A 197 14.01 -15.25 4.50
C ALA A 197 12.89 -16.01 3.76
N ALA A 198 12.14 -15.31 2.88
CA ALA A 198 11.13 -15.89 2.01
C ALA A 198 11.69 -16.46 0.70
N HIS A 199 13.01 -16.47 0.50
CA HIS A 199 13.68 -16.86 -0.76
C HIS A 199 13.35 -15.99 -1.99
N ASP A 200 12.77 -14.81 -1.78
CA ASP A 200 12.61 -13.76 -2.80
C ASP A 200 13.93 -13.00 -2.99
N THR A 201 14.88 -13.70 -3.59
CA THR A 201 16.24 -13.21 -3.82
C THR A 201 16.27 -11.99 -4.75
N ARG A 202 15.31 -11.89 -5.68
CA ARG A 202 15.22 -10.75 -6.61
C ARG A 202 14.89 -9.46 -5.86
N THR A 203 13.81 -9.45 -5.08
CA THR A 203 13.43 -8.26 -4.29
C THR A 203 14.51 -7.92 -3.26
N SER A 204 15.08 -8.92 -2.58
CA SER A 204 16.17 -8.67 -1.62
C SER A 204 17.38 -7.99 -2.27
N THR A 205 17.78 -8.44 -3.47
CA THR A 205 18.90 -7.87 -4.23
C THR A 205 18.59 -6.47 -4.74
N GLU A 206 17.39 -6.24 -5.26
CA GLU A 206 16.94 -4.92 -5.72
C GLU A 206 16.90 -3.92 -4.55
N LEU A 207 16.35 -4.30 -3.39
CA LEU A 207 16.27 -3.44 -2.20
C LEU A 207 17.64 -3.10 -1.61
N LYS A 208 18.60 -4.03 -1.67
CA LYS A 208 19.98 -3.80 -1.21
C LYS A 208 20.62 -2.58 -1.89
N ARG A 209 20.28 -2.30 -3.15
CA ARG A 209 20.80 -1.15 -3.90
C ARG A 209 20.48 0.17 -3.21
N PHE A 210 19.30 0.27 -2.62
CA PHE A 210 18.82 1.48 -1.95
C PHE A 210 19.35 1.63 -0.51
N LEU A 211 19.87 0.55 0.09
CA LEU A 211 20.51 0.59 1.42
C LEU A 211 21.90 1.24 1.39
N HIS A 212 22.58 1.19 0.24
CA HIS A 212 23.95 1.70 0.07
C HIS A 212 23.98 3.01 -0.73
N ALA A 213 23.07 3.95 -0.42
CA ALA A 213 22.87 5.20 -1.18
C ALA A 213 24.15 6.05 -1.38
N SER A 214 25.12 5.97 -0.48
CA SER A 214 26.40 6.67 -0.59
C SER A 214 27.32 6.10 -1.68
N GLU A 215 27.22 4.80 -1.95
CA GLU A 215 28.02 4.08 -2.94
C GLU A 215 27.25 3.95 -4.27
N HIS A 216 25.92 3.91 -4.18
CA HIS A 216 25.00 3.74 -5.28
C HIS A 216 23.92 4.82 -5.22
N PRO A 217 24.21 6.04 -5.72
CA PRO A 217 23.21 7.10 -5.69
C PRO A 217 22.02 6.72 -6.56
N PHE A 218 20.84 7.23 -6.20
CA PHE A 218 19.57 6.99 -6.89
C PHE A 218 18.67 8.22 -6.76
N LYS A 219 17.55 8.25 -7.50
CA LYS A 219 16.55 9.31 -7.42
C LYS A 219 15.56 8.99 -6.30
N GLU A 220 15.66 9.69 -5.19
CA GLU A 220 14.70 9.59 -4.09
C GLU A 220 13.55 10.59 -4.28
N THR A 221 12.31 10.12 -4.20
CA THR A 221 11.10 10.95 -4.22
C THR A 221 10.22 10.63 -3.03
N PHE A 222 9.68 11.66 -2.39
CA PHE A 222 8.69 11.53 -1.33
C PHE A 222 7.28 11.78 -1.88
N ALA A 223 6.31 11.02 -1.42
CA ALA A 223 4.92 11.19 -1.79
C ALA A 223 3.98 11.09 -0.60
N ILE A 224 2.76 11.57 -0.83
CA ILE A 224 1.66 11.58 0.11
C ILE A 224 0.56 10.69 -0.46
N GLY A 225 0.06 9.75 0.34
CA GLY A 225 -1.14 8.98 0.05
C GLY A 225 -2.29 9.41 0.97
N ALA A 226 -3.44 9.75 0.41
CA ALA A 226 -4.63 10.07 1.18
C ALA A 226 -5.81 9.20 0.71
N VAL A 227 -6.38 8.42 1.63
CA VAL A 227 -7.54 7.55 1.35
C VAL A 227 -8.71 7.95 2.25
N VAL A 228 -9.76 8.54 1.66
CA VAL A 228 -10.72 9.36 2.43
C VAL A 228 -12.19 9.08 2.08
N GLY A 229 -13.03 9.08 3.11
CA GLY A 229 -14.47 8.85 3.04
C GLY A 229 -15.34 9.99 2.49
N ILE A 230 -14.90 10.73 1.45
CA ILE A 230 -15.65 11.87 0.88
C ILE A 230 -16.25 11.59 -0.50
N LYS A 231 -17.26 12.38 -0.87
CA LYS A 231 -17.88 12.34 -2.20
C LYS A 231 -17.06 13.07 -3.27
N ASP A 232 -16.59 14.27 -2.95
CA ASP A 232 -16.08 15.23 -3.92
C ASP A 232 -14.75 15.79 -3.41
N ALA A 233 -13.66 15.31 -4.02
CA ALA A 233 -12.30 15.75 -3.69
C ALA A 233 -12.01 17.15 -4.23
N GLU A 234 -12.54 17.50 -5.41
CA GLU A 234 -12.38 18.82 -6.03
C GLU A 234 -12.91 19.92 -5.10
N HIS A 235 -14.13 19.76 -4.60
CA HIS A 235 -14.72 20.71 -3.66
C HIS A 235 -13.88 20.85 -2.38
N SER A 236 -13.33 19.74 -1.85
CA SER A 236 -12.52 19.77 -0.65
C SER A 236 -11.15 20.46 -0.84
N LEU A 237 -10.61 20.46 -2.07
CA LEU A 237 -9.28 20.98 -2.41
C LEU A 237 -9.32 22.29 -3.21
N ARG A 238 -10.52 22.81 -3.48
CA ARG A 238 -10.71 24.06 -4.21
C ARG A 238 -9.82 25.18 -3.63
N ASP A 239 -9.13 25.85 -4.54
CA ASP A 239 -8.23 26.97 -4.27
C ASP A 239 -7.10 26.67 -3.26
N LYS A 240 -6.74 25.39 -3.08
CA LYS A 240 -5.61 24.99 -2.23
C LYS A 240 -4.31 24.98 -3.02
N SER A 241 -3.24 25.48 -2.39
CA SER A 241 -1.87 25.34 -2.87
C SER A 241 -1.10 24.26 -2.11
N ALA A 242 0.10 23.93 -2.59
CA ALA A 242 1.04 23.07 -1.89
C ALA A 242 1.34 23.60 -0.47
N SER A 243 1.59 24.91 -0.34
CA SER A 243 1.90 25.55 0.95
C SER A 243 0.73 25.48 1.94
N ASP A 244 -0.51 25.66 1.48
CA ASP A 244 -1.71 25.53 2.31
C ASP A 244 -1.83 24.16 2.99
N LEU A 245 -1.25 23.12 2.37
CA LEU A 245 -1.33 21.74 2.80
C LEU A 245 0.03 21.19 3.26
N SER A 246 1.01 22.07 3.52
CA SER A 246 2.37 21.70 3.95
C SER A 246 3.09 20.74 2.99
N ILE A 247 2.68 20.69 1.72
CA ILE A 247 3.31 19.89 0.67
C ILE A 247 4.59 20.59 0.24
N ASN A 248 5.69 19.84 0.22
CA ASN A 248 6.99 20.35 -0.18
C ASN A 248 7.19 20.23 -1.70
N HIS A 249 8.08 21.07 -2.23
CA HIS A 249 8.40 21.05 -3.65
C HIS A 249 8.89 19.68 -4.10
N GLY A 250 8.33 19.17 -5.21
CA GLY A 250 8.67 17.87 -5.77
C GLY A 250 7.94 16.68 -5.17
N GLN A 251 7.16 16.86 -4.09
CA GLN A 251 6.33 15.79 -3.56
C GLN A 251 5.16 15.47 -4.49
N ARG A 252 4.87 14.18 -4.61
CA ARG A 252 3.70 13.68 -5.34
C ARG A 252 2.55 13.45 -4.37
N VAL A 253 1.32 13.66 -4.83
CA VAL A 253 0.11 13.47 -4.02
C VAL A 253 -0.80 12.48 -4.72
N PHE A 254 -1.06 11.35 -4.07
CA PHE A 254 -2.02 10.33 -4.48
C PHE A 254 -3.25 10.41 -3.60
N ILE A 255 -4.42 10.55 -4.21
CA ILE A 255 -5.70 10.67 -3.51
C ILE A 255 -6.63 9.58 -4.02
N ILE A 256 -7.21 8.83 -3.10
CA ILE A 256 -8.31 7.91 -3.38
C ILE A 256 -9.48 8.26 -2.48
N HIS A 257 -10.67 8.45 -3.04
CA HIS A 257 -11.84 8.77 -2.22
C HIS A 257 -13.09 7.98 -2.62
N ARG A 258 -13.98 7.84 -1.63
CA ARG A 258 -15.29 7.22 -1.79
C ARG A 258 -16.20 7.61 -0.64
N THR A 259 -17.48 7.89 -0.90
CA THR A 259 -18.48 7.94 0.18
C THR A 259 -18.66 6.57 0.83
N ARG A 260 -18.92 6.53 2.14
CA ARG A 260 -19.13 5.27 2.89
C ARG A 260 -17.92 4.32 2.76
N LEU A 261 -16.71 4.87 2.74
CA LEU A 261 -15.47 4.10 2.60
C LEU A 261 -15.33 3.04 3.70
N MET A 262 -15.70 3.35 4.94
CA MET A 262 -15.59 2.37 6.04
C MET A 262 -16.52 1.17 5.86
N ASP A 263 -17.70 1.35 5.25
CA ASP A 263 -18.61 0.25 4.97
C ASP A 263 -18.01 -0.71 3.93
N LEU A 264 -17.33 -0.16 2.91
CA LEU A 264 -16.59 -0.95 1.93
C LEU A 264 -15.45 -1.73 2.61
N ILE A 265 -14.67 -1.06 3.46
CA ILE A 265 -13.56 -1.68 4.21
C ILE A 265 -14.09 -2.85 5.05
N HIS A 266 -15.16 -2.64 5.84
CA HIS A 266 -15.78 -3.73 6.60
C HIS A 266 -16.26 -4.88 5.72
N SER A 267 -16.91 -4.57 4.59
CA SER A 267 -17.41 -5.57 3.65
C SER A 267 -16.30 -6.48 3.11
N ILE A 268 -15.14 -5.89 2.78
CA ILE A 268 -13.98 -6.65 2.26
C ILE A 268 -13.32 -7.45 3.38
N TYR A 269 -13.01 -6.83 4.52
CA TYR A 269 -12.31 -7.51 5.61
C TYR A 269 -13.12 -8.66 6.24
N ASN A 270 -14.45 -8.56 6.26
CA ASN A 270 -15.30 -9.66 6.70
C ASN A 270 -15.19 -10.86 5.76
N ARG A 271 -15.02 -10.63 4.45
CA ARG A 271 -14.82 -11.69 3.45
C ARG A 271 -13.44 -12.33 3.52
N CYS A 272 -12.41 -11.62 3.99
CA CYS A 272 -11.07 -12.19 4.20
C CYS A 272 -11.06 -13.38 5.17
N VAL A 273 -12.08 -13.50 6.04
CA VAL A 273 -12.18 -14.52 7.11
C VAL A 273 -13.46 -15.37 6.98
N SER A 274 -14.12 -15.32 5.82
CA SER A 274 -15.41 -15.97 5.56
C SER A 274 -15.28 -17.34 4.90
#